data_AF-A0A3M3WJI0-F1
#
_entry.id   AF-A0A3M3WJI0-F1
#
_cell.length_a   1.000
_cell.length_b   1.000
_cell.length_c   1.000
_cell.angle_alpha   90.00
_cell.angle_beta   90.00
_cell.angle_gamma   90.00
#
_symmetry.space_group_name_H-M   'P 1'
#
loop_
_entity.id
_entity.type
_entity.pdbx_description
1 polymer ?
#
loop_
_entity_poly.entity_id
_entity_poly.type
_entity_poly.pdbx_seq_one_letter_code
_entity_poly.pdbx_strand_id
1 'polypeptide(L)'
;MAKHERGLRFQPTGGVKTVQIPAGKKQRLTIERLSDDGRGIAFLDGKTWFVAGSLAGEEVEARVLNARGKVVEARTERVFTASTMRRAPACEYFGRCGGCSVQHVPHEEQLALKQRMLAEQLLRVANAVPDEWAAPLSGAELAYRRRARVAVRWDAKAKRLDVGFRAAASQDIVSIEHCPVLVQALQPIMNELPGMLKNFSKPQALGHVELFSGVATAVLLRHTAPLAEADLALLQAFCSKHGAQLWLHGDGEAQTSPNRPAPAIRWATGWSRGTCNWPGDREISFRSTRRLTPR
;
A
#
# COMPACT_ATOMS: atom_id res chain seq x y z
N MET A 1 -16.69 -65.86 17.87
CA MET A 1 -15.31 -65.44 18.16
C MET A 1 -14.64 -65.05 16.85
N ALA A 2 -14.37 -63.77 16.62
CA ALA A 2 -13.49 -63.30 15.55
C ALA A 2 -12.86 -61.97 16.03
N LYS A 3 -11.58 -62.02 16.43
CA LYS A 3 -10.81 -60.83 16.79
C LYS A 3 -10.36 -60.15 15.49
N HIS A 4 -10.84 -58.93 15.25
CA HIS A 4 -10.28 -58.07 14.21
C HIS A 4 -8.91 -57.56 14.68
N GLU A 5 -7.85 -58.05 14.04
CA GLU A 5 -6.51 -57.50 14.22
C GLU A 5 -6.45 -56.09 13.62
N ARG A 6 -6.32 -55.08 14.47
CA ARG A 6 -6.00 -53.71 14.06
C ARG A 6 -4.50 -53.64 13.81
N GLY A 7 -4.09 -53.91 12.58
CA GLY A 7 -2.74 -53.62 12.11
C GLY A 7 -2.44 -52.12 12.28
N LEU A 8 -1.47 -51.80 13.13
CA LEU A 8 -0.91 -50.46 13.25
C LEU A 8 -0.24 -50.09 11.92
N ARG A 9 -0.89 -49.23 11.12
CA ARG A 9 -0.26 -48.58 9.97
C ARG A 9 0.83 -47.64 10.48
N PHE A 10 2.08 -48.09 10.39
CA PHE A 10 3.23 -47.22 10.53
C PHE A 10 3.25 -46.26 9.33
N GLN A 11 2.86 -45.00 9.53
CA GLN A 11 3.15 -43.95 8.55
C GLN A 11 4.64 -43.60 8.70
N PRO A 12 5.47 -43.76 7.66
CA PRO A 12 6.85 -43.29 7.75
C PRO A 12 6.83 -41.77 7.88
N THR A 13 7.27 -41.28 9.04
CA THR A 13 7.55 -39.87 9.33
C THR A 13 8.81 -39.43 8.59
N GLY A 14 8.80 -39.57 7.27
CA GLY A 14 9.89 -39.23 6.36
C GLY A 14 9.59 -37.96 5.57
N GLY A 15 9.04 -36.93 6.20
CA GLY A 15 8.97 -35.61 5.58
C GLY A 15 10.39 -35.07 5.46
N VAL A 16 10.94 -35.01 4.24
CA VAL A 16 12.22 -34.34 3.98
C VAL A 16 12.14 -32.93 4.54
N LYS A 17 12.91 -32.64 5.60
CA LYS A 17 12.99 -31.29 6.17
C LYS A 17 13.46 -30.35 5.07
N THR A 18 12.53 -29.55 4.55
CA THR A 18 12.85 -28.57 3.52
C THR A 18 13.81 -27.56 4.15
N VAL A 19 15.00 -27.40 3.58
CA VAL A 19 15.99 -26.43 4.07
C VAL A 19 15.32 -25.06 4.13
N GLN A 20 15.25 -24.50 5.34
CA GLN A 20 14.71 -23.17 5.57
C GLN A 20 15.75 -22.14 5.13
N ILE A 21 15.36 -21.26 4.22
CA ILE A 21 16.23 -20.16 3.79
C ILE A 21 16.11 -19.04 4.84
N PRO A 22 17.21 -18.63 5.48
CA PRO A 22 17.14 -17.60 6.51
C PRO A 22 16.81 -16.23 5.90
N ALA A 23 16.03 -15.43 6.63
CA ALA A 23 15.80 -14.04 6.29
C ALA A 23 17.15 -13.28 6.26
N GLY A 24 17.29 -12.37 5.30
CA GLY A 24 18.53 -11.63 5.07
C GLY A 24 19.53 -12.30 4.13
N LYS A 25 19.37 -13.61 3.82
CA LYS A 25 20.22 -14.26 2.80
C LYS A 25 20.05 -13.56 1.46
N LYS A 26 21.17 -13.33 0.78
CA LYS A 26 21.20 -12.81 -0.59
C LYS A 26 21.33 -13.96 -1.59
N GLN A 27 20.63 -13.85 -2.70
CA GLN A 27 20.64 -14.85 -3.75
C GLN A 27 20.60 -14.17 -5.13
N ARG A 28 21.46 -14.61 -6.04
CA ARG A 28 21.41 -14.20 -7.45
C ARG A 28 20.32 -15.01 -8.16
N LEU A 29 19.44 -14.33 -8.86
CA LEU A 29 18.27 -14.90 -9.53
C LEU A 29 18.08 -14.29 -10.91
N THR A 30 17.68 -15.13 -11.86
CA THR A 30 17.11 -14.69 -13.14
C THR A 30 15.60 -14.66 -13.02
N ILE A 31 14.99 -13.53 -13.35
CA ILE A 31 13.56 -13.32 -13.25
C ILE A 31 12.89 -13.76 -14.55
N GLU A 32 12.00 -14.74 -14.46
CA GLU A 32 11.36 -15.32 -15.64
C GLU A 32 10.14 -14.52 -16.09
N ARG A 33 9.33 -14.09 -15.13
CA ARG A 33 8.06 -13.39 -15.40
C ARG A 33 7.65 -12.50 -14.23
N LEU A 34 6.57 -11.76 -14.40
CA LEU A 34 5.93 -11.00 -13.33
C LEU A 34 4.72 -11.76 -12.77
N SER A 35 4.44 -11.56 -11.48
CA SER A 35 3.16 -11.85 -10.85
C SER A 35 2.16 -10.73 -11.08
N ASP A 36 0.89 -11.05 -10.83
CA ASP A 36 -0.27 -10.14 -10.92
C ASP A 36 -0.09 -8.86 -10.07
N ASP A 37 0.65 -8.94 -8.96
CA ASP A 37 0.96 -7.81 -8.07
C ASP A 37 2.28 -7.09 -8.41
N GLY A 38 2.90 -7.42 -9.54
CA GLY A 38 4.09 -6.74 -10.08
C GLY A 38 5.42 -7.15 -9.44
N ARG A 39 5.49 -8.30 -8.77
CA ARG A 39 6.76 -8.89 -8.30
C ARG A 39 7.34 -9.80 -9.38
N GLY A 40 8.66 -9.87 -9.48
CA GLY A 40 9.32 -10.85 -10.32
C GLY A 40 9.15 -12.26 -9.74
N ILE A 41 8.99 -13.25 -10.62
CA ILE A 41 8.95 -14.66 -10.28
C ILE A 41 10.21 -15.33 -10.82
N ALA A 42 10.91 -16.04 -9.95
CA ALA A 42 12.03 -16.89 -10.30
C ALA A 42 11.88 -18.27 -9.65
N PHE A 43 12.52 -19.28 -10.23
CA PHE A 43 12.55 -20.63 -9.67
C PHE A 43 13.99 -21.03 -9.37
N LEU A 44 14.24 -21.45 -8.13
CA LEU A 44 15.55 -21.92 -7.69
C LEU A 44 15.38 -22.98 -6.60
N ASP A 45 16.10 -24.08 -6.71
CA ASP A 45 16.10 -25.19 -5.74
C ASP A 45 14.69 -25.73 -5.39
N GLY A 46 13.82 -25.83 -6.41
CA GLY A 46 12.44 -26.29 -6.24
C GLY A 46 11.54 -25.33 -5.44
N LYS A 47 11.97 -24.08 -5.26
CA LYS A 47 11.21 -23.00 -4.61
C LYS A 47 10.85 -21.91 -5.60
N THR A 48 9.70 -21.31 -5.38
CA THR A 48 9.21 -20.14 -6.12
C THR A 48 9.56 -18.88 -5.34
N TRP A 49 10.31 -17.99 -5.98
CA TRP A 49 10.75 -16.73 -5.42
C TRP A 49 9.88 -15.60 -5.97
N PHE A 50 9.24 -14.85 -5.08
CA PHE A 50 8.58 -13.58 -5.40
C PHE A 50 9.52 -12.45 -5.01
N VAL A 51 9.99 -11.69 -5.99
CA VAL A 51 11.03 -10.69 -5.84
C VAL A 51 10.44 -9.30 -6.11
N ALA A 52 10.26 -8.51 -5.06
CA ALA A 52 9.81 -7.13 -5.20
C ALA A 52 10.89 -6.25 -5.83
N GLY A 53 10.51 -5.40 -6.79
CA GLY A 53 11.43 -4.46 -7.44
C GLY A 53 12.22 -5.04 -8.61
N SER A 54 11.84 -6.20 -9.13
CA SER A 54 12.42 -6.80 -10.33
C SER A 54 11.41 -6.97 -11.47
N LEU A 55 11.93 -7.03 -12.69
CA LEU A 55 11.18 -7.21 -13.94
C LEU A 55 11.57 -8.52 -14.62
N ALA A 56 10.69 -9.00 -15.51
CA ALA A 56 10.99 -10.15 -16.35
C ALA A 56 12.23 -9.92 -17.22
N GLY A 57 13.05 -10.96 -17.36
CA GLY A 57 14.31 -10.93 -18.11
C GLY A 57 15.49 -10.35 -17.33
N GLU A 58 15.31 -9.91 -16.09
CA GLU A 58 16.38 -9.34 -15.29
C GLU A 58 17.21 -10.37 -14.55
N GLU A 59 18.45 -10.01 -14.31
CA GLU A 59 19.32 -10.73 -13.37
C GLU A 59 19.58 -9.85 -12.16
N VAL A 60 19.22 -10.33 -10.96
CA VAL A 60 19.20 -9.54 -9.74
C VAL A 60 19.83 -10.27 -8.55
N GLU A 61 20.40 -9.51 -7.62
CA GLU A 61 20.66 -9.96 -6.26
C GLU A 61 19.41 -9.67 -5.41
N ALA A 62 18.74 -10.73 -4.95
CA ALA A 62 17.55 -10.62 -4.12
C ALA A 62 17.88 -10.97 -2.65
N ARG A 63 17.44 -10.13 -1.70
CA ARG A 63 17.49 -10.42 -0.27
C ARG A 63 16.18 -11.06 0.18
N VAL A 64 16.27 -12.20 0.85
CA VAL A 64 15.13 -12.89 1.45
C VAL A 64 14.54 -12.07 2.59
N LEU A 65 13.23 -11.83 2.51
CA LEU A 65 12.41 -11.22 3.55
C LEU A 65 11.78 -12.28 4.44
N ASN A 66 11.21 -13.32 3.83
CA ASN A 66 10.55 -14.42 4.52
C ASN A 66 10.57 -15.67 3.63
N ALA A 67 10.66 -16.86 4.22
CA ALA A 67 10.61 -18.11 3.49
C ALA A 67 9.66 -19.09 4.21
N ARG A 68 8.65 -19.58 3.48
CA ARG A 68 7.64 -20.51 4.02
C ARG A 68 7.38 -21.64 3.02
N GLY A 69 7.74 -22.86 3.40
CA GLY A 69 7.60 -24.04 2.54
C GLY A 69 8.36 -23.91 1.22
N LYS A 70 7.62 -23.90 0.10
CA LYS A 70 8.16 -23.73 -1.26
C LYS A 70 8.18 -22.28 -1.74
N VAL A 71 7.68 -21.33 -0.96
CA VAL A 71 7.58 -19.92 -1.35
C VAL A 71 8.62 -19.10 -0.60
N VAL A 72 9.32 -18.23 -1.34
CA VAL A 72 10.29 -17.28 -0.81
C VAL A 72 9.89 -15.88 -1.22
N GLU A 73 9.72 -15.02 -0.23
CA GLU A 73 9.49 -13.58 -0.40
C GLU A 73 10.84 -12.88 -0.32
N ALA A 74 11.17 -12.08 -1.33
CA ALA A 74 12.43 -11.38 -1.43
C ALA A 74 12.26 -9.99 -2.02
N ARG A 75 13.30 -9.15 -1.89
CA ARG A 75 13.39 -7.85 -2.56
C ARG A 75 14.70 -7.72 -3.32
N THR A 76 14.67 -7.04 -4.44
CA THR A 76 15.86 -6.67 -5.20
C THR A 76 16.75 -5.73 -4.38
N GLU A 77 18.02 -6.09 -4.22
CA GLU A 77 19.06 -5.19 -3.66
C GLU A 77 19.97 -4.63 -4.75
N ARG A 78 20.24 -5.42 -5.79
CA ARG A 78 21.07 -5.01 -6.92
C ARG A 78 20.53 -5.62 -8.20
N VAL A 79 20.57 -4.86 -9.29
CA VAL A 79 20.28 -5.33 -10.65
C VAL A 79 21.61 -5.44 -11.39
N PHE A 80 21.90 -6.61 -11.94
CA PHE A 80 23.10 -6.86 -12.76
C PHE A 80 22.79 -6.63 -14.24
N THR A 81 21.65 -7.15 -14.68
CA THR A 81 21.14 -6.98 -16.05
C THR A 81 19.73 -6.42 -15.95
N ALA A 82 19.56 -5.17 -16.37
CA ALA A 82 18.28 -4.48 -16.33
C ALA A 82 17.45 -4.80 -17.59
N SER A 83 16.13 -4.90 -17.43
CA SER A 83 15.21 -5.00 -18.54
C SER A 83 15.16 -3.67 -19.31
N THR A 84 14.91 -3.73 -20.62
CA THR A 84 14.64 -2.52 -21.43
C THR A 84 13.40 -1.78 -20.94
N MET A 85 12.50 -2.47 -20.24
CA MET A 85 11.30 -1.90 -19.65
C MET A 85 11.56 -1.29 -18.26
N ARG A 86 12.79 -1.31 -17.74
CA ARG A 86 13.08 -0.68 -16.45
C ARG A 86 13.21 0.84 -16.62
N ARG A 87 12.48 1.59 -15.79
CA ARG A 87 12.70 3.03 -15.60
C ARG A 87 13.27 3.35 -14.22
N ALA A 88 13.90 4.50 -14.10
CA ALA A 88 14.22 5.08 -12.80
C ALA A 88 12.91 5.46 -12.06
N PRO A 89 12.72 5.02 -10.81
CA PRO A 89 11.59 5.45 -9.99
C PRO A 89 11.60 6.96 -9.77
N ALA A 90 10.43 7.59 -9.74
CA ALA A 90 10.30 9.02 -9.44
C ALA A 90 10.58 9.33 -7.95
N CYS A 91 10.40 8.36 -7.06
CA CYS A 91 10.62 8.50 -5.62
C CYS A 91 11.95 7.86 -5.21
N GLU A 92 12.83 8.65 -4.58
CA GLU A 92 14.12 8.18 -4.05
C GLU A 92 13.97 7.11 -2.95
N TYR A 93 12.83 7.10 -2.24
CA TYR A 93 12.54 6.14 -1.19
C TYR A 93 11.95 4.83 -1.71
N PHE A 94 11.78 4.69 -3.03
CA PHE A 94 11.24 3.47 -3.64
C PHE A 94 12.10 2.24 -3.26
N GLY A 95 11.44 1.11 -2.97
CA GLY A 95 12.09 -0.12 -2.50
C GLY A 95 12.43 -0.13 -1.00
N ARG A 96 12.53 1.03 -0.34
CA ARG A 96 12.66 1.15 1.13
C ARG A 96 11.31 1.42 1.78
N CYS A 97 10.61 2.47 1.33
CA CYS A 97 9.25 2.81 1.74
C CYS A 97 8.26 1.81 1.15
N GLY A 98 7.37 1.26 1.97
CA GLY A 98 6.37 0.27 1.55
C GLY A 98 5.15 0.85 0.82
N GLY A 99 5.18 2.14 0.46
CA GLY A 99 4.03 2.84 -0.12
C GLY A 99 3.79 2.58 -1.61
N CYS A 100 4.82 2.30 -2.40
CA CYS A 100 4.73 2.09 -3.85
C CYS A 100 5.46 0.80 -4.24
N SER A 101 4.88 0.00 -5.15
CA SER A 101 5.41 -1.31 -5.55
C SER A 101 6.05 -1.35 -6.95
N VAL A 102 5.59 -0.52 -7.89
CA VAL A 102 5.89 -0.66 -9.32
C VAL A 102 6.43 0.61 -10.01
N GLN A 103 6.99 1.58 -9.27
CA GLN A 103 7.53 2.81 -9.90
C GLN A 103 8.71 2.59 -10.86
N HIS A 104 9.36 1.43 -10.78
CA HIS A 104 10.43 1.03 -11.71
C HIS A 104 9.89 0.50 -13.06
N VAL A 105 8.56 0.46 -13.21
CA VAL A 105 7.84 0.04 -14.42
C VAL A 105 7.22 1.27 -15.10
N PRO A 106 7.31 1.43 -16.43
CA PRO A 106 6.63 2.47 -17.18
C PRO A 106 5.13 2.50 -16.90
N HIS A 107 4.51 3.69 -16.89
CA HIS A 107 3.12 3.84 -16.51
C HIS A 107 2.16 3.03 -17.41
N GLU A 108 2.41 3.04 -18.72
CA GLU A 108 1.65 2.25 -19.71
C GLU A 108 1.68 0.75 -19.41
N GLU A 109 2.85 0.22 -19.03
CA GLU A 109 3.00 -1.17 -18.63
C GLU A 109 2.33 -1.49 -17.29
N GLN A 110 2.28 -0.53 -16.37
CA GLN A 110 1.51 -0.70 -15.13
C GLN A 110 0.00 -0.85 -15.43
N LEU A 111 -0.52 -0.12 -16.43
CA LEU A 111 -1.91 -0.25 -16.88
C LEU A 111 -2.12 -1.60 -17.58
N ALA A 112 -1.23 -1.97 -18.49
CA ALA A 112 -1.29 -3.25 -19.20
C ALA A 112 -1.22 -4.45 -18.24
N LEU A 113 -0.37 -4.38 -17.21
CA LEU A 113 -0.28 -5.41 -16.16
C LEU A 113 -1.61 -5.58 -15.42
N LYS A 114 -2.28 -4.48 -15.06
CA LYS A 114 -3.59 -4.53 -14.39
C LYS A 114 -4.68 -5.10 -15.29
N GLN A 115 -4.65 -4.77 -16.59
CA GLN A 115 -5.58 -5.34 -17.57
C GLN A 115 -5.38 -6.85 -17.73
N ARG A 116 -4.12 -7.30 -17.89
CA ARG A 116 -3.80 -8.74 -17.94
C ARG A 116 -4.26 -9.45 -16.68
N MET A 117 -3.98 -8.91 -15.50
CA MET A 117 -4.45 -9.45 -14.22
C MET A 117 -5.98 -9.59 -14.20
N LEU A 118 -6.72 -8.56 -14.62
CA LEU A 118 -8.19 -8.61 -14.67
C LEU A 118 -8.68 -9.69 -15.65
N ALA A 119 -8.11 -9.76 -16.85
CA ALA A 119 -8.48 -10.77 -17.86
C ALA A 119 -8.23 -12.19 -17.35
N GLU A 120 -7.07 -12.44 -16.73
CA GLU A 120 -6.76 -13.72 -16.14
C GLU A 120 -7.69 -14.08 -14.98
N GLN A 121 -8.10 -13.11 -14.16
CA GLN A 121 -9.05 -13.34 -13.07
C GLN A 121 -10.46 -13.65 -13.58
N LEU A 122 -10.94 -12.94 -14.61
CA LEU A 122 -12.23 -13.24 -15.24
C LEU A 122 -12.25 -14.66 -15.82
N LEU A 123 -11.18 -15.05 -16.51
CA LEU A 123 -11.08 -16.40 -17.05
C LEU A 123 -10.98 -17.45 -15.92
N ARG A 124 -10.09 -17.26 -14.93
CA ARG A 124 -9.86 -18.25 -13.87
C ARG A 124 -11.05 -18.41 -12.92
N VAL A 125 -11.72 -17.31 -12.57
CA VAL A 125 -12.77 -17.31 -11.53
C VAL A 125 -14.17 -17.43 -12.12
N ALA A 126 -14.44 -16.75 -13.24
CA ALA A 126 -15.76 -16.70 -13.85
C ALA A 126 -15.87 -17.51 -15.15
N ASN A 127 -14.76 -18.09 -15.65
CA ASN A 127 -14.67 -18.73 -16.96
C ASN A 127 -15.24 -17.83 -18.07
N ALA A 128 -14.96 -16.54 -17.97
CA ALA A 128 -15.50 -15.50 -18.84
C ALA A 128 -14.38 -14.81 -19.61
N VAL A 129 -14.59 -14.63 -20.91
CA VAL A 129 -13.75 -13.81 -21.79
C VAL A 129 -14.66 -12.73 -22.37
N PRO A 130 -14.42 -11.44 -22.07
CA PRO A 130 -15.19 -10.36 -22.67
C PRO A 130 -14.97 -10.31 -24.19
N ASP A 131 -16.04 -10.05 -24.95
CA ASP A 131 -15.95 -9.82 -26.39
C ASP A 131 -15.17 -8.53 -26.70
N GLU A 132 -15.34 -7.51 -25.85
CA GLU A 132 -14.68 -6.21 -25.98
C GLU A 132 -14.16 -5.69 -24.64
N TRP A 133 -13.01 -5.02 -24.69
CA TRP A 133 -12.41 -4.33 -23.56
C TRP A 133 -12.51 -2.82 -23.74
N ALA A 134 -13.06 -2.13 -22.74
CA ALA A 134 -12.93 -0.69 -22.66
C ALA A 134 -11.45 -0.28 -22.47
N ALA A 135 -11.10 0.89 -22.99
CA ALA A 135 -9.79 1.49 -22.74
C ALA A 135 -9.56 1.65 -21.21
N PRO A 136 -8.33 1.42 -20.73
CA PRO A 136 -8.06 1.52 -19.30
C PRO A 136 -8.21 2.96 -18.83
N LEU A 137 -8.96 3.14 -17.74
CA LEU A 137 -9.06 4.43 -17.06
C LEU A 137 -7.69 4.81 -16.49
N SER A 138 -7.17 5.95 -16.93
CA SER A 138 -5.87 6.47 -16.51
C SER A 138 -6.00 7.90 -15.98
N GLY A 139 -4.95 8.36 -15.32
CA GLY A 139 -4.83 9.71 -14.78
C GLY A 139 -3.36 10.03 -14.59
N ALA A 140 -3.08 11.12 -13.87
CA ALA A 140 -1.69 11.48 -13.57
C ALA A 140 -0.97 10.36 -12.80
N GLU A 141 0.23 9.98 -13.26
CA GLU A 141 1.08 8.98 -12.61
C GLU A 141 1.52 9.43 -11.19
N LEU A 142 1.71 10.74 -11.03
CA LEU A 142 2.18 11.39 -9.81
C LEU A 142 1.12 12.36 -9.26
N ALA A 143 1.32 12.80 -8.02
CA ALA A 143 0.44 13.75 -7.34
C ALA A 143 -1.06 13.36 -7.33
N TYR A 144 -1.39 12.07 -7.38
CA TYR A 144 -2.79 11.60 -7.37
C TYR A 144 -3.33 11.34 -5.95
N ARG A 145 -2.45 11.14 -4.96
CA ARG A 145 -2.83 10.73 -3.61
C ARG A 145 -3.25 11.95 -2.79
N ARG A 146 -4.54 12.01 -2.50
CA ARG A 146 -5.19 13.08 -1.69
C ARG A 146 -5.30 12.77 -0.20
N ARG A 147 -4.95 11.55 0.22
CA ARG A 147 -4.93 11.13 1.63
C ARG A 147 -3.65 10.38 1.97
N ALA A 148 -3.00 10.77 3.05
CA ALA A 148 -1.85 10.05 3.61
C ALA A 148 -2.10 9.76 5.08
N ARG A 149 -1.78 8.54 5.52
CA ARG A 149 -1.69 8.18 6.93
C ARG A 149 -0.21 8.01 7.27
N VAL A 150 0.33 9.00 7.95
CA VAL A 150 1.73 9.08 8.37
C VAL A 150 1.86 8.40 9.73
N ALA A 151 2.71 7.38 9.81
CA ALA A 151 3.00 6.68 11.05
C ALA A 151 3.85 7.57 11.97
N VAL A 152 3.52 7.57 13.26
CA VAL A 152 4.27 8.25 14.30
C VAL A 152 4.60 7.21 15.35
N ARG A 153 5.88 7.07 15.73
CA ARG A 153 6.29 6.08 16.72
C ARG A 153 7.38 6.64 17.60
N TRP A 154 7.19 6.52 18.91
CA TRP A 154 8.23 6.75 19.88
C TRP A 154 9.12 5.50 20.03
N ASP A 155 10.41 5.65 19.76
CA ASP A 155 11.43 4.65 20.11
C ASP A 155 11.97 4.98 21.51
N ALA A 156 11.56 4.17 22.50
CA ALA A 156 11.99 4.33 23.88
C ALA A 156 13.49 4.07 24.11
N LYS A 157 14.12 3.20 23.29
CA LYS A 157 15.54 2.88 23.41
C LYS A 157 16.40 4.00 22.85
N ALA A 158 16.06 4.47 21.65
CA ALA A 158 16.77 5.56 20.98
C ALA A 158 16.36 6.96 21.48
N LYS A 159 15.31 7.06 22.32
CA LYS A 159 14.69 8.31 22.79
C LYS A 159 14.37 9.27 21.63
N ARG A 160 13.82 8.73 20.54
CA ARG A 160 13.54 9.46 19.30
C ARG A 160 12.12 9.21 18.82
N LEU A 161 11.51 10.24 18.25
CA LEU A 161 10.27 10.12 17.50
C LEU A 161 10.56 9.85 16.01
N ASP A 162 10.13 8.69 15.53
CA ASP A 162 10.13 8.36 14.10
C ASP A 162 8.80 8.78 13.47
N VAL A 163 8.86 9.51 12.35
CA VAL A 163 7.69 10.02 11.62
C VAL A 163 7.88 9.74 10.14
N GLY A 164 6.93 9.04 9.51
CA GLY A 164 7.03 8.67 8.10
C GLY A 164 6.10 7.54 7.70
N PHE A 165 6.56 6.66 6.82
CA PHE A 165 5.79 5.52 6.34
C PHE A 165 6.45 4.20 6.72
N ARG A 166 5.66 3.13 6.82
CA ARG A 166 6.21 1.80 7.09
C ARG A 166 7.10 1.33 5.95
N ALA A 167 8.24 0.77 6.29
CA ALA A 167 9.14 0.10 5.36
C ALA A 167 8.46 -1.12 4.73
N ALA A 168 8.89 -1.49 3.52
CA ALA A 168 8.37 -2.67 2.83
C ALA A 168 8.61 -3.93 3.68
N ALA A 169 7.54 -4.68 3.95
CA ALA A 169 7.55 -5.90 4.76
C ALA A 169 8.20 -5.75 6.16
N SER A 170 8.19 -4.56 6.74
CA SER A 170 8.72 -4.29 8.08
C SER A 170 7.81 -3.34 8.87
N GLN A 171 7.94 -3.35 10.19
CA GLN A 171 7.32 -2.34 11.07
C GLN A 171 8.18 -1.09 11.22
N ASP A 172 9.39 -1.06 10.66
CA ASP A 172 10.27 0.11 10.68
C ASP A 172 9.64 1.29 9.97
N ILE A 173 9.93 2.50 10.44
CA ILE A 173 9.46 3.74 9.83
C ILE A 173 10.59 4.32 8.98
N VAL A 174 10.27 4.56 7.72
CA VAL A 174 11.11 5.32 6.79
C VAL A 174 10.64 6.77 6.86
N SER A 175 11.47 7.63 7.44
CA SER A 175 11.30 9.08 7.36
C SER A 175 11.48 9.51 5.91
N ILE A 176 10.52 10.28 5.38
CA ILE A 176 10.57 10.81 4.03
C ILE A 176 10.34 12.33 4.07
N GLU A 177 11.02 13.05 3.19
CA GLU A 177 10.91 14.51 3.06
C GLU A 177 9.97 14.89 1.92
N HIS A 178 9.95 14.09 0.85
CA HIS A 178 9.10 14.28 -0.31
C HIS A 178 8.41 12.99 -0.74
N CYS A 179 7.14 13.08 -1.16
CA CYS A 179 6.38 11.93 -1.64
C CYS A 179 5.75 12.25 -3.01
N PRO A 180 6.39 11.91 -4.14
CA PRO A 180 5.92 12.35 -5.48
C PRO A 180 4.48 11.96 -5.83
N VAL A 181 3.95 10.89 -5.21
CA VAL A 181 2.55 10.47 -5.44
C VAL A 181 1.54 11.29 -4.63
N LEU A 182 1.99 12.05 -3.63
CA LEU A 182 1.16 12.93 -2.81
C LEU A 182 0.91 14.27 -3.53
N VAL A 183 -0.33 14.78 -3.44
CA VAL A 183 -0.67 16.08 -4.03
C VAL A 183 0.19 17.21 -3.45
N GLN A 184 0.48 18.22 -4.27
CA GLN A 184 1.36 19.33 -3.90
C GLN A 184 0.90 20.06 -2.64
N ALA A 185 -0.42 20.21 -2.44
CA ALA A 185 -1.01 20.86 -1.26
C ALA A 185 -0.62 20.19 0.08
N LEU A 186 -0.26 18.89 0.07
CA LEU A 186 0.11 18.15 1.28
C LEU A 186 1.62 18.00 1.46
N GLN A 187 2.44 18.31 0.45
CA GLN A 187 3.91 18.16 0.53
C GLN A 187 4.53 19.04 1.63
N PRO A 188 4.20 20.35 1.76
CA PRO A 188 4.79 21.19 2.80
C PRO A 188 4.43 20.72 4.21
N ILE A 189 3.17 20.29 4.39
CA ILE A 189 2.69 19.74 5.66
C ILE A 189 3.49 18.49 6.02
N MET A 190 3.64 17.57 5.08
CA MET A 190 4.36 16.31 5.30
C MET A 190 5.84 16.53 5.63
N ASN A 191 6.51 17.48 4.95
CA ASN A 191 7.91 17.82 5.19
C ASN A 191 8.15 18.43 6.59
N GLU A 192 7.28 19.34 7.03
CA GLU A 192 7.45 20.03 8.31
C GLU A 192 6.92 19.25 9.52
N LEU A 193 6.04 18.26 9.29
CA LEU A 193 5.38 17.48 10.34
C LEU A 193 6.36 16.84 11.35
N PRO A 194 7.47 16.19 10.94
CA PRO A 194 8.41 15.59 11.89
C PRO A 194 9.04 16.62 12.83
N GLY A 195 9.35 17.82 12.31
CA GLY A 195 9.94 18.90 13.11
C GLY A 195 8.98 19.40 14.18
N MET A 196 7.71 19.58 13.81
CA MET A 196 6.66 20.02 14.73
C MET A 196 6.37 18.97 15.82
N LEU A 197 6.21 17.70 15.45
CA LEU A 197 5.88 16.64 16.41
C LEU A 197 7.02 16.33 17.40
N LYS A 198 8.28 16.60 17.04
CA LYS A 198 9.42 16.44 17.95
C LYS A 198 9.38 17.38 19.15
N ASN A 199 8.66 18.50 19.05
CA ASN A 199 8.55 19.49 20.11
C ASN A 199 7.42 19.18 21.12
N PHE A 200 6.74 18.02 20.97
CA PHE A 200 5.67 17.64 21.88
C PHE A 200 6.21 17.27 23.26
N SER A 201 5.44 17.64 24.29
CA SER A 201 5.78 17.30 25.67
C SER A 201 5.75 15.78 25.94
N LYS A 202 4.80 15.06 25.32
CA LYS A 202 4.59 13.60 25.49
C LYS A 202 4.51 12.88 24.14
N PRO A 203 5.65 12.70 23.43
CA PRO A 203 5.68 12.06 22.11
C PRO A 203 5.19 10.60 22.12
N GLN A 204 5.23 9.94 23.27
CA GLN A 204 4.76 8.56 23.47
C GLN A 204 3.25 8.41 23.29
N ALA A 205 2.49 9.50 23.47
CA ALA A 205 1.03 9.49 23.36
C ALA A 205 0.56 9.63 21.90
N LEU A 206 1.47 9.80 20.94
CA LEU A 206 1.13 10.02 19.53
C LEU A 206 1.03 8.68 18.79
N GLY A 207 -0.05 8.50 18.02
CA GLY A 207 -0.29 7.29 17.24
C GLY A 207 0.04 7.45 15.75
N HIS A 208 -0.71 8.31 15.06
CA HIS A 208 -0.51 8.59 13.63
C HIS A 208 -1.13 9.93 13.25
N VAL A 209 -0.70 10.47 12.12
CA VAL A 209 -1.30 11.69 11.53
C VAL A 209 -1.93 11.34 10.20
N GLU A 210 -3.16 11.78 9.97
CA GLU A 210 -3.81 11.69 8.67
C GLU A 210 -3.88 13.06 8.01
N LEU A 211 -3.45 13.12 6.76
CA LEU A 211 -3.49 14.29 5.91
C LEU A 211 -4.56 14.09 4.84
N PHE A 212 -5.38 15.10 4.61
CA PHE A 212 -6.44 15.08 3.61
C PHE A 212 -6.38 16.34 2.75
N SER A 213 -6.61 16.18 1.45
CA SER A 213 -6.79 17.26 0.50
C SER A 213 -8.07 17.06 -0.30
N GLY A 214 -8.97 18.04 -0.21
CA GLY A 214 -10.21 18.09 -0.98
C GLY A 214 -10.56 19.55 -1.26
N VAL A 215 -11.80 19.95 -0.93
CA VAL A 215 -12.20 21.37 -0.94
C VAL A 215 -11.38 22.19 0.06
N ALA A 216 -10.94 21.55 1.15
CA ALA A 216 -9.99 22.09 2.11
C ALA A 216 -8.94 21.04 2.46
N THR A 217 -7.84 21.51 3.05
CA THR A 217 -6.82 20.64 3.63
C THR A 217 -7.16 20.36 5.10
N ALA A 218 -6.95 19.13 5.56
CA ALA A 218 -7.15 18.78 6.96
C ALA A 218 -6.01 17.89 7.48
N VAL A 219 -5.69 18.10 8.76
CA VAL A 219 -4.73 17.32 9.55
C VAL A 219 -5.48 16.72 10.73
N LEU A 220 -5.48 15.40 10.81
CA LEU A 220 -6.03 14.65 11.93
C LEU A 220 -4.90 14.02 12.73
N LEU A 221 -4.82 14.28 14.02
CA LEU A 221 -3.88 13.64 14.93
C LEU A 221 -4.58 12.58 15.78
N ARG A 222 -4.13 11.33 15.70
CA ARG A 222 -4.50 10.26 16.64
C ARG A 222 -3.57 10.33 17.87
N HIS A 223 -4.15 10.40 19.05
CA HIS A 223 -3.42 10.41 20.33
C HIS A 223 -4.08 9.49 21.37
N THR A 224 -3.29 8.79 22.18
CA THR A 224 -3.76 7.81 23.18
C THR A 224 -3.92 8.37 24.59
N ALA A 225 -3.54 9.63 24.80
CA ALA A 225 -3.70 10.34 26.07
C ALA A 225 -4.04 11.81 25.81
N PRO A 226 -4.63 12.54 26.78
CA PRO A 226 -4.87 13.97 26.65
C PRO A 226 -3.59 14.76 26.32
N LEU A 227 -3.70 15.69 25.38
CA LEU A 227 -2.61 16.56 24.95
C LEU A 227 -2.52 17.78 25.89
N ALA A 228 -1.30 18.25 26.16
CA ALA A 228 -1.10 19.48 26.92
C ALA A 228 -1.54 20.71 26.12
N GLU A 229 -1.93 21.79 26.79
CA GLU A 229 -2.35 23.04 26.14
C GLU A 229 -1.26 23.60 25.22
N ALA A 230 0.01 23.51 25.62
CA ALA A 230 1.15 23.91 24.79
C ALA A 230 1.25 23.09 23.49
N ASP A 231 1.01 21.78 23.54
CA ASP A 231 1.04 20.90 22.36
C ASP A 231 -0.14 21.19 21.43
N LEU A 232 -1.32 21.49 21.99
CA LEU A 232 -2.49 21.94 21.22
C LEU A 232 -2.23 23.29 20.53
N ALA A 233 -1.58 24.23 21.20
CA ALA A 233 -1.20 25.51 20.62
C ALA A 233 -0.21 25.33 19.45
N LEU A 234 0.76 24.43 19.58
CA LEU A 234 1.68 24.06 18.49
C LEU A 234 0.93 23.51 17.27
N LEU A 235 -0.02 22.59 17.47
CA LEU A 235 -0.85 22.03 16.39
C LEU A 235 -1.71 23.09 15.71
N GLN A 236 -2.31 23.98 16.50
CA GLN A 236 -3.17 25.04 15.98
C GLN A 236 -2.35 26.04 15.15
N ALA A 237 -1.15 26.42 15.61
CA ALA A 237 -0.24 27.28 14.87
C ALA A 237 0.23 26.62 13.57
N PHE A 238 0.59 25.34 13.63
CA PHE A 238 0.99 24.54 12.47
C PHE A 238 -0.12 24.45 11.41
N CYS A 239 -1.35 24.10 11.83
CA CYS A 239 -2.48 24.02 10.92
C CYS A 239 -2.85 25.40 10.33
N SER A 240 -2.77 26.46 11.13
CA SER A 240 -3.02 27.83 10.66
C SER A 240 -1.98 28.27 9.62
N LYS A 241 -0.69 27.98 9.84
CA LYS A 241 0.39 28.25 8.87
C LYS A 241 0.13 27.60 7.51
N HIS A 242 -0.37 26.36 7.51
CA HIS A 242 -0.63 25.58 6.30
C HIS A 242 -2.05 25.72 5.74
N GLY A 243 -2.89 26.60 6.32
CA GLY A 243 -4.29 26.74 5.92
C GLY A 243 -5.12 25.46 6.08
N ALA A 244 -4.72 24.58 7.00
CA ALA A 244 -5.35 23.29 7.23
C ALA A 244 -6.32 23.33 8.42
N GLN A 245 -7.35 22.48 8.36
CA GLN A 245 -8.24 22.22 9.49
C GLN A 245 -7.58 21.24 10.47
N LEU A 246 -7.68 21.50 11.77
CA LEU A 246 -7.18 20.60 12.82
C LEU A 246 -8.30 19.69 13.33
N TRP A 247 -8.03 18.39 13.30
CA TRP A 247 -8.87 17.35 13.87
C TRP A 247 -8.08 16.53 14.90
N LEU A 248 -8.72 16.18 16.00
CA LEU A 248 -8.13 15.38 17.08
C LEU A 248 -8.93 14.09 17.25
N HIS A 249 -8.23 12.98 17.38
CA HIS A 249 -8.82 11.66 17.57
C HIS A 249 -8.20 11.01 18.81
N GLY A 250 -8.88 11.19 19.95
CA GLY A 250 -8.63 10.51 21.22
C GLY A 250 -9.34 9.15 21.28
N ASP A 251 -9.88 8.77 22.43
CA ASP A 251 -10.56 7.48 22.59
C ASP A 251 -12.01 7.45 22.06
N GLY A 252 -12.55 8.60 21.66
CA GLY A 252 -13.86 8.73 21.02
C GLY A 252 -13.80 9.13 19.55
N GLU A 253 -14.92 9.61 19.02
CA GLU A 253 -14.99 10.12 17.63
C GLU A 253 -14.03 11.30 17.41
N ALA A 254 -13.59 11.46 16.15
CA ALA A 254 -12.72 12.56 15.76
C ALA A 254 -13.47 13.89 15.85
N GLN A 255 -12.86 14.87 16.52
CA GLN A 255 -13.46 16.18 16.77
C GLN A 255 -12.63 17.28 16.12
N THR A 256 -13.29 18.30 15.59
CA THR A 256 -12.62 19.54 15.14
C THR A 256 -12.08 20.27 16.36
N SER A 257 -10.94 20.95 16.22
CA SER A 257 -10.48 21.83 17.29
C SER A 257 -11.52 22.93 17.57
N PRO A 258 -11.72 23.32 18.84
CA PRO A 258 -12.81 24.22 19.23
C PRO A 258 -12.73 25.64 18.64
N ASN A 259 -11.59 26.01 18.03
CA ASN A 259 -11.30 27.40 17.67
C ASN A 259 -11.55 27.77 16.20
N ARG A 260 -12.16 26.89 15.39
CA ARG A 260 -12.64 27.26 14.04
C ARG A 260 -13.82 26.38 13.61
N PRO A 261 -15.04 26.92 13.47
CA PRO A 261 -16.12 26.16 12.83
C PRO A 261 -15.70 25.90 11.37
N ALA A 262 -15.38 24.65 11.06
CA ALA A 262 -15.06 24.24 9.70
C ALA A 262 -16.35 24.13 8.87
N PRO A 263 -16.36 24.52 7.58
CA PRO A 263 -17.35 23.96 6.67
C PRO A 263 -17.17 22.44 6.70
N ALA A 264 -18.25 21.71 7.00
CA ALA A 264 -18.22 20.28 7.17
C ALA A 264 -17.48 19.61 6.01
N ILE A 265 -16.50 18.76 6.32
CA ILE A 265 -15.94 17.83 5.33
C ILE A 265 -17.08 16.86 5.00
N ARG A 266 -17.85 17.19 3.97
CA ARG A 266 -18.89 16.30 3.48
C ARG A 266 -18.21 15.19 2.70
N TRP A 267 -18.20 14.00 3.28
CA TRP A 267 -18.07 12.77 2.51
C TRP A 267 -19.26 12.75 1.55
N ALA A 268 -19.01 12.66 0.25
CA ALA A 268 -20.08 12.40 -0.70
C ALA A 268 -20.56 10.95 -0.49
N THR A 269 -21.37 10.71 0.55
CA THR A 269 -22.02 9.42 0.80
C THR A 269 -23.31 9.26 0.01
N GLY A 270 -23.58 10.14 -0.95
CA GLY A 270 -24.68 10.00 -1.90
C GLY A 270 -24.18 9.43 -3.22
N TRP A 271 -24.09 8.10 -3.34
CA TRP A 271 -24.45 7.49 -4.62
C TRP A 271 -25.98 7.57 -4.71
N SER A 272 -26.51 8.72 -5.09
CA SER A 272 -27.85 8.74 -5.66
C SER A 272 -27.78 7.88 -6.92
N ARG A 273 -28.72 6.95 -7.10
CA ARG A 273 -28.94 6.24 -8.37
C ARG A 273 -29.52 7.22 -9.41
N GLY A 274 -28.85 8.36 -9.61
CA GLY A 274 -29.08 9.27 -10.70
C GLY A 274 -28.21 8.81 -11.85
N THR A 275 -28.83 8.49 -12.97
CA THR A 275 -28.17 8.26 -14.25
C THR A 275 -27.15 9.38 -14.51
N CYS A 276 -25.87 9.02 -14.58
CA CYS A 276 -24.86 9.91 -15.12
C CYS A 276 -25.12 10.03 -16.62
N ASN A 277 -25.96 10.99 -17.02
CA ASN A 277 -25.99 11.42 -18.41
C ASN A 277 -24.76 12.29 -18.67
N TRP A 278 -23.77 11.71 -19.34
CA TRP A 278 -22.74 12.46 -20.02
C TRP A 278 -23.39 13.24 -21.18
N PRO A 279 -23.09 14.54 -21.36
CA PRO A 279 -23.59 15.27 -22.51
C PRO A 279 -22.81 14.79 -23.75
N GLY A 280 -23.39 13.87 -24.52
CA GLY A 280 -22.81 13.49 -25.82
C GLY A 280 -23.15 12.13 -26.40
N ASP A 281 -23.49 11.11 -25.60
CA ASP A 281 -23.56 9.74 -26.13
C ASP A 281 -24.95 9.10 -26.06
N ARG A 282 -25.32 8.49 -27.20
CA ARG A 282 -26.61 7.84 -27.48
C ARG A 282 -26.86 6.69 -26.51
N GLU A 283 -28.12 6.54 -26.12
CA GLU A 283 -28.62 5.47 -25.24
C GLU A 283 -28.12 4.09 -25.65
N ILE A 284 -27.33 3.44 -24.80
CA ILE A 284 -27.11 1.99 -24.86
C ILE A 284 -28.12 1.35 -23.91
N SER A 285 -29.21 0.81 -24.46
CA SER A 285 -30.22 0.10 -23.69
C SER A 285 -29.75 -1.32 -23.33
N PHE A 286 -29.52 -1.60 -22.05
CA PHE A 286 -29.39 -2.99 -21.57
C PHE A 286 -30.77 -3.55 -21.23
N ARG A 287 -31.32 -4.44 -22.08
CA ARG A 287 -32.48 -5.28 -21.73
C ARG A 287 -32.02 -6.42 -20.84
N SER A 288 -32.27 -6.31 -19.54
CA SER A 288 -32.21 -7.43 -18.61
C SER A 288 -33.44 -8.33 -18.77
N THR A 289 -33.28 -9.49 -19.41
CA THR A 289 -34.24 -10.60 -19.33
C THR A 289 -33.62 -11.77 -18.60
N ARG A 290 -33.87 -11.88 -17.30
CA ARG A 290 -34.22 -13.14 -16.61
C ARG A 290 -34.60 -12.84 -15.16
N ARG A 291 -35.90 -13.01 -14.88
CA ARG A 291 -36.43 -13.18 -13.51
C ARG A 291 -35.97 -14.55 -13.03
N LEU A 292 -35.26 -14.61 -11.91
CA LEU A 292 -35.10 -15.84 -11.13
C LEU A 292 -36.29 -15.91 -10.17
N THR A 293 -37.20 -16.84 -10.40
CA THR A 293 -38.19 -17.30 -9.41
C THR A 293 -37.51 -18.23 -8.40
N PRO A 294 -37.88 -18.18 -7.11
CA PRO A 294 -37.25 -19.01 -6.09
C PRO A 294 -37.93 -20.38 -5.97
N ARG A 295 -37.13 -21.44 -5.89
CA ARG A 295 -37.34 -22.62 -5.04
C ARG A 295 -35.99 -23.16 -4.63
#